data_AF-A0A6A4PDY6-F1
#
_entry.id   AF-A0A6A4PDY6-F1
#
_cell.length_a   1.000
_cell.length_b   1.000
_cell.length_c   1.000
_cell.angle_alpha   90.00
_cell.angle_beta   90.00
_cell.angle_gamma   90.00
#
_symmetry.space_group_name_H-M   'P 1'
#
loop_
_entity.id
_entity.type
_entity.pdbx_description
1 polymer ?
#
loop_
_entity_poly.entity_id
_entity_poly.type
_entity_poly.pdbx_seq_one_letter_code
_entity_poly.pdbx_strand_id
1 'polypeptide(L)' 'MVAEARSCESRSSKFKGYCFLSKNCKKVCTTRESFTGGHCRGFIRRCQCTKVCYLFYSMASFLLISIYLFNE' A
#
# COMPACT_ATOMS: atom_id res chain seq x y z
N MET A 1 15.28 -17.42 0.64
CA MET A 1 14.85 -16.23 1.41
C MET A 1 13.38 -16.00 1.08
N VAL A 2 12.46 -16.27 2.00
CA VAL A 2 11.02 -16.03 1.77
C VAL A 2 10.81 -14.53 1.91
N ALA A 3 10.61 -13.83 0.78
CA ALA A 3 10.24 -12.43 0.81
C ALA A 3 8.84 -12.33 1.42
N GLU A 4 8.73 -11.98 2.70
CA GLU A 4 7.43 -11.68 3.29
C GLU A 4 6.83 -10.50 2.54
N ALA A 5 5.66 -10.73 1.94
CA ALA A 5 4.89 -9.71 1.26
C ALA A 5 4.54 -8.60 2.28
N ARG A 6 5.32 -7.52 2.30
CA ARG A 6 5.13 -6.43 3.25
C ARG A 6 3.83 -5.71 2.91
N SER A 7 2.90 -5.65 3.85
CA SER A 7 1.66 -4.89 3.66
C SER A 7 1.92 -3.40 3.91
N CYS A 8 1.54 -2.55 2.96
CA CYS A 8 1.50 -1.10 3.15
C CYS A 8 0.10 -0.64 3.49
N GLU A 9 0.04 0.44 4.26
CA GLU A 9 -1.18 1.12 4.64
C GLU A 9 -1.20 2.53 4.03
N SER A 10 -2.34 2.97 3.51
CA SER A 10 -2.53 4.34 3.01
C SER A 10 -3.92 4.86 3.39
N ARG A 11 -4.01 6.14 3.72
CA ARG A 11 -5.29 6.76 4.11
C ARG A 11 -6.18 6.96 2.87
N SER A 12 -7.43 6.51 2.94
CA SER A 12 -8.40 6.78 1.88
C SER A 12 -8.82 8.25 1.89
N SER A 13 -8.66 8.94 0.75
CA SER A 13 -9.19 10.30 0.54
C SER A 13 -10.66 10.32 0.06
N LYS A 14 -11.23 9.17 -0.30
CA LYS A 14 -12.66 9.05 -0.67
C LYS A 14 -13.56 8.74 0.52
N PHE A 15 -12.99 8.11 1.55
CA PHE A 15 -13.75 7.83 2.76
C PHE A 15 -13.96 9.12 3.55
N LYS A 16 -15.19 9.64 3.53
CA LYS A 16 -15.59 10.83 4.27
C LYS A 16 -16.26 10.42 5.59
N GLY A 17 -15.91 11.09 6.67
CA GLY A 17 -16.48 10.85 8.00
C GLY A 17 -15.79 9.73 8.80
N TYR A 18 -16.48 9.29 9.85
CA TYR A 18 -16.01 8.29 10.80
C TYR A 18 -16.19 6.86 10.28
N CYS A 19 -15.17 6.04 10.44
CA CYS A 19 -15.14 4.64 10.02
C CYS A 19 -15.70 3.74 11.12
N PHE A 20 -17.01 3.47 11.05
CA PHE A 20 -17.65 2.56 11.99
C PHE A 20 -17.51 1.09 11.58
N LEU A 21 -17.48 0.84 10.26
CA LEU A 21 -17.50 -0.52 9.71
C LEU A 21 -16.33 -0.74 8.75
N SER A 22 -15.39 -1.59 9.13
CA SER A 22 -14.23 -1.94 8.31
C SER A 22 -14.62 -2.52 6.94
N LYS A 23 -15.79 -3.18 6.84
CA LYS A 23 -16.33 -3.68 5.56
C LYS A 23 -16.57 -2.55 4.55
N ASN A 24 -17.07 -1.41 5.00
CA ASN A 24 -17.30 -0.23 4.14
C ASN A 24 -15.97 0.38 3.71
N CYS A 25 -15.01 0.48 4.65
CA CYS A 25 -13.65 0.91 4.33
C CYS A 25 -13.00 0.00 3.28
N LYS A 26 -13.07 -1.33 3.46
CA LYS A 26 -12.56 -2.30 2.49
C LYS A 26 -13.18 -2.11 1.11
N LYS A 27 -14.50 -1.99 0.99
CA LYS A 27 -15.17 -1.74 -0.31
C LYS A 27 -14.68 -0.47 -1.01
N VAL A 28 -14.47 0.61 -0.26
CA VAL A 28 -13.95 1.89 -0.77
C VAL A 28 -12.47 1.79 -1.15
N CYS A 29 -11.71 0.97 -0.45
CA CYS A 29 -10.30 0.73 -0.76
C CYS A 29 -10.14 -0.15 -1.99
N THR A 30 -10.89 -1.24 -2.10
CA THR A 30 -10.82 -2.18 -3.25
C THR A 30 -11.34 -1.58 -4.55
N THR A 31 -12.11 -0.49 -4.49
CA THR A 31 -12.51 0.28 -5.68
C THR A 31 -11.37 1.15 -6.23
N ARG A 32 -10.27 1.34 -5.48
CA ARG A 32 -9.05 1.96 -6.00
C ARG A 32 -8.10 0.89 -6.49
N GLU A 33 -7.58 1.08 -7.70
CA GLU A 33 -6.55 0.23 -8.27
C GLU A 33 -5.36 0.14 -7.30
N SER A 34 -5.03 -1.08 -6.89
CA SER A 34 -3.90 -1.48 -6.04
C SER A 34 -4.19 -1.76 -4.55
N PHE A 35 -5.41 -1.62 -4.01
CA PHE A 35 -5.69 -2.02 -2.62
C PHE A 35 -6.49 -3.32 -2.51
N THR A 36 -5.95 -4.28 -1.75
CA THR A 36 -6.58 -5.58 -1.50
C THR A 36 -7.37 -5.62 -0.19
N GLY A 37 -7.22 -4.62 0.67
CA GLY A 37 -7.91 -4.55 1.95
C GLY A 37 -8.10 -3.14 2.50
N GLY A 38 -8.69 -3.07 3.70
CA GLY A 38 -8.81 -1.83 4.46
C GLY A 38 -9.49 -2.04 5.81
N HIS A 39 -9.12 -1.23 6.80
CA HIS A 39 -9.66 -1.26 8.15
C HIS A 39 -9.77 0.14 8.78
N CYS A 40 -10.62 0.26 9.80
CA CYS A 40 -10.77 1.49 10.56
C CYS A 40 -9.71 1.57 11.67
N ARG A 41 -8.95 2.67 11.74
CA ARG A 41 -7.89 2.86 12.75
C ARG A 41 -7.95 4.22 13.44
N GLY A 42 -7.55 4.26 14.71
CA GLY A 42 -7.43 5.45 15.54
C GLY A 42 -8.73 5.91 16.21
N PHE A 43 -8.61 6.94 17.05
CA PHE A 43 -9.72 7.50 17.85
C PHE A 43 -10.80 8.15 16.98
N ILE A 44 -10.37 8.92 15.97
CA ILE A 44 -11.26 9.53 14.95
C ILE A 44 -11.70 8.49 13.91
N ARG A 45 -11.41 7.20 14.11
CA ARG A 45 -11.79 6.08 13.23
C ARG A 45 -11.58 6.44 11.74
N ARG A 46 -10.35 6.66 11.29
CA ARG A 46 -10.08 6.91 9.86
C ARG A 46 -9.95 5.59 9.11
N CYS A 47 -10.40 5.56 7.86
CA CYS A 47 -10.23 4.40 6.99
C CYS A 47 -8.79 4.32 6.46
N GLN A 48 -8.11 3.21 6.74
CA GLN A 48 -6.79 2.88 6.21
C GLN A 48 -6.91 1.73 5.22
N CYS A 49 -6.54 1.97 3.96
CA CYS A 49 -6.49 0.97 2.92
C CYS A 49 -5.18 0.20 3.00
N THR A 50 -5.25 -1.12 2.86
CA THR A 50 -4.08 -2.00 2.90
C THR A 50 -3.82 -2.62 1.54
N LYS A 51 -2.55 -2.71 1.16
CA LYS A 51 -2.11 -3.37 -0.07
C LYS A 51 -0.82 -4.12 0.15
N VAL A 52 -0.56 -5.12 -0.70
CA VAL A 52 0.77 -5.69 -0.78
C VAL A 52 1.68 -4.65 -1.42
N CYS A 53 2.71 -4.25 -0.67
CA CYS A 53 3.84 -3.54 -1.20
C CYS A 53 4.94 -4.55 -1.44
N TYR A 54 5.32 -4.69 -2.70
CA TYR A 54 6.70 -5.03 -2.97
C TYR A 54 7.53 -3.85 -2.43
N LEU A 55 8.31 -4.08 -1.38
CA LEU A 55 9.47 -3.23 -1.15
C LEU A 55 10.27 -3.32 -2.44
N PHE A 56 10.21 -2.24 -3.20
CA PHE A 56 10.88 -2.06 -4.46
C PHE A 56 12.30 -2.68 -4.48
N TYR A 57 12.45 -3.78 -5.22
CA TYR A 57 13.52 -3.97 -6.20
C TYR A 57 13.59 -2.77 -7.15
N SER A 58 13.79 -1.54 -6.66
CA SER A 58 13.98 -0.36 -7.51
C SER A 58 15.18 0.46 -7.06
N MET A 59 15.54 0.49 -5.77
CA MET A 59 16.82 1.13 -5.41
C MET A 59 18.03 0.23 -5.73
N ALA A 60 17.91 -1.09 -5.57
CA ALA A 60 18.99 -2.02 -5.96
C ALA A 60 19.03 -2.26 -7.47
N SER A 61 17.87 -2.33 -8.13
CA SER A 61 17.77 -2.60 -9.58
C SER A 61 18.20 -1.39 -10.42
N PHE A 62 17.80 -0.16 -10.05
CA PHE A 62 18.34 1.04 -10.73
C PHE A 62 19.85 1.13 -10.57
N LEU A 63 20.40 0.88 -9.38
CA LEU A 63 21.85 0.91 -9.17
C LEU A 63 22.58 -0.16 -9.99
N LEU A 64 22.07 -1.40 -10.05
CA LEU A 64 22.64 -2.44 -10.90
C LEU A 64 22.56 -2.06 -12.39
N ILE A 65 21.43 -1.56 -12.86
CA ILE A 65 21.25 -1.12 -14.26
C ILE A 65 22.21 0.04 -14.59
N SER A 66 22.39 1.01 -13.68
CA SER A 66 23.37 2.09 -13.85
C SER A 66 24.82 1.58 -13.86
N ILE A 67 25.20 0.65 -12.99
CA ILE A 67 26.55 0.06 -13.00
C ILE A 67 26.81 -0.68 -14.32
N TYR A 68 25.83 -1.42 -14.84
CA TYR A 68 25.95 -2.10 -16.14
C TYR A 68 26.00 -1.12 -17.33
N LEU A 69 25.29 0.01 -17.29
CA LEU A 69 25.27 1.01 -18.36
C LEU A 69 26.47 1.99 -18.33
N PHE A 70 27.16 2.14 -17.20
CA PHE A 70 28.36 2.99 -17.05
C PHE A 70 29.67 2.19 -17.08
N ASN A 71 29.62 0.90 -17.42
CA ASN A 71 30.78 0.02 -17.60
C ASN A 71 30.93 -0.41 -19.08
N GLU A 72 30.55 0.49 -19.97
CA GLU A 72 31.12 0.68 -21.31
C GLU A 72 31.85 2.04 -21.33
#